data_AF-A0A920EIP6-F1
#
_entry.id   AF-A0A920EIP6-F1
#
_cell.length_a   1.000
_cell.length_b   1.000
_cell.length_c   1.000
_cell.angle_alpha   90.00
_cell.angle_beta   90.00
_cell.angle_gamma   90.00
#
_symmetry.space_group_name_H-M   'P 1'
#
loop_
_entity.id
_entity.type
_entity.pdbx_description
1 polymer ?
#
loop_
_entity_poly.entity_id
_entity_poly.type
_entity_poly.pdbx_seq_one_letter_code
_entity_poly.pdbx_strand_id
1 'polypeptide(L)'
;MLAALESGQYQLESLIDTSPGYLKVEYKTFVDPVNYGELDLRGVLSKSSQVGTTKIALNLDAHEMRDVFSRVGFGEYLGSGFPGESMGMLPSYRDWHPVTQATFAFGYGLSASPLQLARAYGVLANNGLKKDIKLLLDKGETNVSRVFSSDLSKTVNNMLESW
;
A
#
# COMPACT_ATOMS: atom_id res chain seq x y z
N MET A 1 -0.63 -3.76 3.76
CA MET A 1 -0.70 -5.22 3.55
C MET A 1 0.58 -5.79 2.96
N LEU A 2 0.97 -5.42 1.74
CA LEU A 2 2.20 -5.95 1.14
C LEU A 2 3.45 -5.70 2.01
N ALA A 3 3.62 -4.49 2.53
CA ALA A 3 4.69 -4.15 3.48
C ALA A 3 4.66 -5.01 4.76
N ALA A 4 3.47 -5.37 5.25
CA ALA A 4 3.31 -6.15 6.47
C ALA A 4 3.72 -7.61 6.27
N LEU A 5 3.39 -8.19 5.11
CA LEU A 5 3.80 -9.54 4.75
C LEU A 5 5.29 -9.59 4.39
N GLU A 6 5.81 -8.56 3.73
CA GLU A 6 7.22 -8.50 3.32
C GLU A 6 8.17 -8.27 4.49
N SER A 7 7.75 -7.58 5.55
CA SER A 7 8.56 -7.42 6.77
C SER A 7 8.78 -8.74 7.53
N GLY A 8 8.03 -9.79 7.21
CA GLY A 8 8.06 -11.07 7.91
C GLY A 8 7.47 -11.03 9.33
N GLN A 9 7.00 -9.87 9.80
CA GLN A 9 6.37 -9.71 11.11
C GLN A 9 4.93 -10.22 11.13
N TYR A 10 4.29 -10.31 9.97
CA TYR A 10 2.90 -10.71 9.83
C TYR A 10 2.74 -11.85 8.81
N GLN A 11 1.82 -12.76 9.13
CA GLN A 11 1.32 -13.83 8.28
C GLN A 11 -0.18 -13.62 8.05
N LEU A 12 -0.77 -14.37 7.12
CA LEU A 12 -2.19 -14.21 6.78
C LEU A 12 -3.10 -14.38 7.99
N GLU A 13 -2.77 -15.35 8.85
CA GLU A 13 -3.50 -15.72 10.05
C GLU A 13 -3.14 -14.85 11.27
N SER A 14 -2.23 -13.88 11.13
CA SER A 14 -1.88 -12.96 12.21
C SER A 14 -3.11 -12.18 12.65
N LEU A 15 -3.51 -12.39 13.91
CA LEU A 15 -4.65 -11.72 14.50
C LEU A 15 -4.28 -10.32 14.99
N ILE A 16 -5.11 -9.36 14.62
CA ILE A 16 -5.04 -7.97 15.01
C ILE A 16 -6.29 -7.65 15.82
N ASP A 17 -6.15 -7.49 17.13
CA ASP A 17 -7.25 -7.02 17.97
C ASP A 17 -7.61 -5.59 17.55
N THR A 18 -8.82 -5.36 17.09
CA THR A 18 -9.35 -4.03 16.71
C THR A 18 -10.31 -3.46 17.75
N SER A 19 -10.50 -4.17 18.87
CA SER A 19 -11.32 -3.70 19.98
C SER A 19 -10.73 -2.42 20.60
N PRO A 20 -11.59 -1.49 21.06
CA PRO A 20 -13.06 -1.49 21.01
C PRO A 20 -13.66 -0.83 19.75
N GLY A 21 -12.99 -0.90 18.59
CA GLY A 21 -13.38 -0.22 17.36
C GLY A 21 -12.81 1.20 17.21
N TYR A 22 -11.90 1.61 18.09
CA TYR A 22 -11.14 2.85 17.94
C TYR A 22 -9.74 2.73 18.54
N LEU A 23 -8.81 3.53 18.03
CA LEU A 23 -7.43 3.64 18.51
C LEU A 23 -6.99 5.09 18.52
N LYS A 24 -6.55 5.59 19.68
CA LYS A 24 -5.94 6.91 19.80
C LYS A 24 -4.43 6.82 19.59
N VAL A 25 -3.92 7.62 18.66
CA VAL A 25 -2.49 7.80 18.38
C VAL A 25 -2.19 9.28 18.54
N GLU A 26 -1.42 9.62 19.57
CA GLU A 26 -1.13 11.02 19.96
C GLU A 26 -2.40 11.89 20.01
N TYR A 27 -2.54 12.83 19.06
CA TYR A 27 -3.65 13.78 18.97
C TYR A 27 -4.82 13.31 18.11
N LYS A 28 -4.70 12.18 17.39
CA LYS A 28 -5.71 11.68 16.45
C LYS A 28 -6.31 10.36 16.91
N THR A 29 -7.62 10.20 16.72
CA THR A 29 -8.32 8.94 16.96
C THR A 29 -8.74 8.33 15.62
N PHE A 30 -8.33 7.10 15.36
CA PHE A 30 -8.75 6.29 14.22
C PHE A 30 -9.91 5.41 14.66
N VAL A 31 -10.97 5.34 13.85
CA VAL A 31 -12.25 4.75 14.24
C VAL A 31 -12.74 3.83 13.14
N ASP A 32 -13.16 2.64 13.53
CA ASP A 32 -13.89 1.71 12.69
C ASP A 32 -15.40 1.95 12.82
N PRO A 33 -16.21 1.61 11.79
CA PRO A 33 -17.66 1.80 11.85
C PRO A 33 -18.34 1.03 12.99
N VAL A 34 -17.77 -0.09 13.40
CA VAL A 34 -18.20 -0.94 14.52
C VAL A 34 -16.98 -1.58 15.19
N ASN A 35 -17.16 -2.15 16.37
CA ASN A 35 -16.13 -2.99 16.98
C ASN A 35 -16.09 -4.37 16.27
N TYR A 36 -15.04 -4.63 15.50
CA TYR A 36 -14.86 -5.91 14.80
C TYR A 36 -14.24 -7.02 15.66
N GLY A 37 -13.72 -6.70 16.86
CA GLY A 37 -12.96 -7.67 17.64
C GLY A 37 -11.60 -7.99 17.01
N GLU A 38 -11.19 -9.25 17.05
CA GLU A 38 -9.97 -9.69 16.37
C GLU A 38 -10.21 -9.90 14.87
N LEU A 39 -9.33 -9.34 14.04
CA LEU A 39 -9.31 -9.55 12.59
C LEU A 39 -7.97 -10.13 12.16
N ASP A 40 -7.99 -11.14 11.29
CA ASP A 40 -6.79 -11.53 10.54
C ASP A 40 -6.46 -10.48 9.46
N LEU A 41 -5.33 -10.61 8.75
CA LEU A 41 -4.93 -9.60 7.76
C LEU A 41 -5.97 -9.42 6.64
N ARG A 42 -6.65 -10.51 6.26
CA ARG A 42 -7.73 -10.48 5.27
C ARG A 42 -8.96 -9.78 5.82
N GLY A 43 -9.31 -10.01 7.08
CA GLY A 43 -10.34 -9.32 7.83
C GLY A 43 -10.09 -7.81 7.84
N VAL A 44 -8.86 -7.39 8.16
CA VAL A 44 -8.48 -5.97 8.16
C VAL A 44 -8.69 -5.35 6.77
N LEU A 45 -8.26 -6.02 5.70
CA LEU A 45 -8.45 -5.53 4.33
C LEU A 45 -9.93 -5.53 3.92
N SER A 46 -10.64 -6.63 4.18
CA SER A 46 -12.03 -6.83 3.74
C SER A 46 -13.02 -5.89 4.43
N LYS A 47 -12.80 -5.60 5.71
CA LYS A 47 -13.58 -4.62 6.47
C LYS A 47 -13.08 -3.19 6.31
N SER A 48 -11.96 -2.99 5.61
CA SER A 48 -11.28 -1.69 5.51
C SER A 48 -11.05 -1.06 6.90
N SER A 49 -10.59 -1.88 7.85
CA SER A 49 -10.43 -1.46 9.25
C SER A 49 -9.29 -0.45 9.39
N GLN A 50 -9.67 0.76 9.80
CA GLN A 50 -8.76 1.84 10.19
C GLN A 50 -7.99 1.50 11.46
N VAL A 51 -8.61 0.80 12.41
CA VAL A 51 -7.89 0.39 13.62
C VAL A 51 -6.83 -0.66 13.29
N GLY A 52 -7.22 -1.72 12.59
CA GLY A 52 -6.32 -2.84 12.27
C GLY A 52 -5.12 -2.40 11.42
N THR A 53 -5.36 -1.65 10.36
CA THR A 53 -4.27 -1.16 9.50
C THR A 53 -3.39 -0.14 10.23
N THR A 54 -3.92 0.66 11.18
CA THR A 54 -3.11 1.57 11.99
C THR A 54 -2.17 0.78 12.90
N LYS A 55 -2.68 -0.25 13.58
CA LYS A 55 -1.87 -1.12 14.44
C LYS A 55 -0.76 -1.80 13.66
N ILE A 56 -1.07 -2.32 12.47
CA ILE A 56 -0.07 -2.90 11.56
C ILE A 56 0.97 -1.83 11.19
N ALA A 57 0.53 -0.67 10.71
CA ALA A 57 1.43 0.37 10.23
C ALA A 57 2.40 0.88 11.29
N LEU A 58 1.95 1.05 12.54
CA LEU A 58 2.78 1.54 13.64
C LEU A 58 3.84 0.53 14.12
N ASN A 59 3.68 -0.76 13.82
CA ASN A 59 4.67 -1.78 14.12
C ASN A 59 5.72 -1.97 13.02
N LEU A 60 5.42 -1.49 11.80
CA LEU A 60 6.35 -1.54 10.68
C LEU A 60 7.36 -0.40 10.76
N ASP A 61 8.53 -0.64 10.17
CA ASP A 61 9.48 0.42 9.92
C ASP A 61 8.93 1.39 8.85
N ALA A 62 9.05 2.69 9.11
CA ALA A 62 8.52 3.73 8.23
C ALA A 62 9.21 3.72 6.85
N HIS A 63 10.50 3.39 6.80
CA HIS A 63 11.24 3.27 5.55
C HIS A 63 10.75 2.05 4.76
N GLU A 64 10.54 0.89 5.38
CA GLU A 64 9.96 -0.28 4.71
C GLU A 64 8.58 0.01 4.10
N MET A 65 7.71 0.69 4.85
CA MET A 65 6.39 1.06 4.32
C MET A 65 6.48 2.05 3.15
N ARG A 66 7.35 3.07 3.27
CA ARG A 66 7.58 4.03 2.17
C ARG A 66 8.19 3.35 0.94
N ASP A 67 9.11 2.43 1.14
CA ASP A 67 9.80 1.72 0.06
C ASP A 67 8.80 0.93 -0.80
N VAL A 68 7.79 0.29 -0.20
CA VAL A 68 6.70 -0.34 -0.96
C VAL A 68 5.97 0.65 -1.87
N PHE A 69 5.62 1.84 -1.36
CA PHE A 69 5.01 2.91 -2.16
C PHE A 69 5.92 3.43 -3.28
N SER A 70 7.22 3.57 -2.98
CA SER A 70 8.20 4.00 -3.97
C SER A 70 8.35 2.96 -5.08
N ARG A 71 8.47 1.67 -4.72
CA ARG A 71 8.67 0.57 -5.67
C ARG A 71 7.52 0.43 -6.67
N VAL A 72 6.27 0.69 -6.28
CA VAL A 72 5.14 0.72 -7.23
C VAL A 72 5.12 1.95 -8.13
N GLY A 73 5.89 2.99 -7.82
CA GLY A 73 6.07 4.18 -8.64
C GLY A 73 5.40 5.45 -8.12
N PHE A 74 4.99 5.53 -6.85
CA PHE A 74 4.48 6.78 -6.28
C PHE A 74 5.60 7.79 -6.05
N GLY A 75 5.34 9.04 -6.42
CA GLY A 75 6.34 10.11 -6.40
C GLY A 75 7.39 10.02 -7.52
N GLU A 76 7.30 9.03 -8.40
CA GLU A 76 8.16 8.90 -9.59
C GLU A 76 7.49 9.53 -10.81
N TYR A 77 8.30 10.17 -11.67
CA TYR A 77 7.86 10.53 -13.02
C TYR A 77 7.63 9.27 -13.85
N LEU A 78 6.46 9.11 -14.47
CA LEU A 78 6.10 7.85 -15.14
C LEU A 78 6.76 7.71 -16.51
N GLY A 79 7.11 8.81 -17.17
CA GLY A 79 7.75 8.81 -18.48
C GLY A 79 6.79 8.47 -19.62
N SER A 80 5.49 8.72 -19.46
CA SER A 80 4.48 8.32 -20.46
C SER A 80 4.50 9.15 -21.74
N GLY A 81 5.17 10.31 -21.73
CA GLY A 81 5.15 11.29 -22.80
C GLY A 81 3.88 12.15 -22.84
N PHE A 82 2.96 11.98 -21.87
CA PHE A 82 1.73 12.76 -21.81
C PHE A 82 2.01 14.22 -21.39
N PRO A 83 1.48 15.23 -22.12
CA PRO A 83 1.65 16.63 -21.73
C PRO A 83 1.03 16.92 -20.36
N GLY A 84 1.81 17.54 -19.46
CA GLY A 84 1.32 17.89 -18.12
C GLY A 84 1.21 16.71 -17.15
N GLU A 85 1.95 15.63 -17.38
CA GLU A 85 2.02 14.50 -16.45
C GLU A 85 2.36 14.95 -15.02
N SER A 86 1.48 14.63 -14.07
CA SER A 86 1.67 14.88 -12.65
C SER A 86 2.38 13.69 -11.98
N MET A 87 3.44 13.99 -11.24
CA MET A 87 4.23 13.00 -10.49
C MET A 87 3.65 12.66 -9.11
N GLY A 88 2.58 13.35 -8.68
CA GLY A 88 2.07 13.21 -7.32
C GLY A 88 3.11 13.63 -6.25
N MET A 89 2.98 13.09 -5.05
CA MET A 89 3.87 13.38 -3.92
C MET A 89 3.96 12.16 -2.99
N LEU A 90 5.19 11.70 -2.75
CA LEU A 90 5.51 10.68 -1.75
C LEU A 90 6.50 11.26 -0.72
N PRO A 91 6.03 11.73 0.44
CA PRO A 91 6.87 12.35 1.47
C PRO A 91 8.04 11.45 1.92
N SER A 92 9.15 12.06 2.35
CA SER A 92 10.31 11.35 2.92
C SER A 92 9.94 10.67 4.23
N TYR A 93 10.43 9.45 4.47
CA TYR A 93 10.09 8.66 5.67
C TYR A 93 10.65 9.27 6.97
N ARG A 94 11.72 10.08 6.88
CA ARG A 94 12.39 10.66 8.05
C ARG A 94 11.52 11.65 8.83
N ASP A 95 10.47 12.15 8.18
CA ASP A 95 9.54 13.13 8.75
C ASP A 95 8.23 12.48 9.23
N TRP A 96 8.18 11.13 9.28
CA TRP A 96 6.95 10.40 9.61
C TRP A 96 6.83 10.24 11.13
N HIS A 97 6.03 11.11 11.74
CA HIS A 97 5.51 10.90 13.09
C HIS A 97 4.49 9.75 13.12
N PRO A 98 4.20 9.14 14.30
CA PRO A 98 3.27 8.01 14.39
C PRO A 98 1.91 8.27 13.74
N VAL A 99 1.33 9.45 13.96
CA VAL A 99 0.05 9.82 13.32
C VAL A 99 0.18 9.88 11.79
N THR A 100 1.28 10.44 11.30
CA THR A 100 1.59 10.58 9.88
C THR A 100 1.77 9.20 9.22
N GLN A 101 2.55 8.32 9.85
CA GLN A 101 2.73 6.94 9.41
C GLN A 101 1.39 6.19 9.37
N ALA A 102 0.59 6.29 10.42
CA ALA A 102 -0.76 5.71 10.45
C ALA A 102 -1.61 6.25 9.29
N THR A 103 -1.60 7.55 9.00
CA THR A 103 -2.39 8.12 7.90
C THR A 103 -1.94 7.66 6.51
N PHE A 104 -0.63 7.51 6.27
CA PHE A 104 -0.14 7.02 4.98
C PHE A 104 -0.56 5.59 4.71
N ALA A 105 -0.71 4.76 5.74
CA ALA A 105 -1.17 3.38 5.58
C ALA A 105 -2.58 3.27 4.96
N PHE A 106 -3.40 4.33 5.07
CA PHE A 106 -4.72 4.46 4.45
C PHE A 106 -4.73 5.34 3.20
N GLY A 107 -3.57 5.79 2.75
CA GLY A 107 -3.43 6.65 1.57
C GLY A 107 -3.62 8.14 1.83
N TYR A 108 -3.73 8.60 3.08
CA TYR A 108 -3.81 10.04 3.39
C TYR A 108 -2.42 10.65 3.56
N GLY A 109 -2.18 11.75 2.83
CA GLY A 109 -0.95 12.57 2.91
C GLY A 109 0.10 12.25 1.83
N LEU A 110 -0.19 11.30 0.94
CA LEU A 110 0.47 11.17 -0.35
C LEU A 110 -0.52 11.55 -1.45
N SER A 111 -0.01 11.90 -2.62
CA SER A 111 -0.83 12.11 -3.82
C SER A 111 -0.31 11.27 -4.97
N ALA A 112 -1.22 10.76 -5.78
CA ALA A 112 -0.91 9.92 -6.92
C ALA A 112 -1.80 10.30 -8.11
N SER A 113 -1.27 10.22 -9.32
CA SER A 113 -2.07 10.33 -10.54
C SER A 113 -2.84 9.02 -10.81
N PRO A 114 -3.94 9.05 -11.59
CA PRO A 114 -4.63 7.84 -12.01
C PRO A 114 -3.71 6.82 -12.72
N LEU A 115 -2.73 7.29 -13.49
CA LEU A 115 -1.74 6.42 -14.15
C LEU A 115 -0.78 5.77 -13.15
N GLN A 116 -0.39 6.47 -12.09
CA GLN A 116 0.40 5.87 -11.00
C GLN A 116 -0.40 4.79 -10.25
N LEU A 117 -1.68 5.04 -9.97
CA LEU A 117 -2.57 4.03 -9.37
C LEU A 117 -2.72 2.82 -10.30
N ALA A 118 -2.96 3.03 -11.59
CA ALA A 118 -3.05 1.95 -12.58
C ALA A 118 -1.75 1.14 -12.65
N ARG A 119 -0.58 1.78 -12.63
CA ARG A 119 0.72 1.10 -12.55
C ARG A 119 0.85 0.27 -11.27
N ALA A 120 0.48 0.83 -10.12
CA ALA A 120 0.58 0.15 -8.83
C ALA A 120 -0.30 -1.11 -8.77
N TYR A 121 -1.56 -1.03 -9.21
CA TYR A 121 -2.40 -2.22 -9.33
C TYR A 121 -1.91 -3.18 -10.41
N GLY A 122 -1.35 -2.67 -11.51
CA GLY A 122 -0.72 -3.47 -12.55
C GLY A 122 0.47 -4.28 -12.04
N VAL A 123 1.27 -3.75 -11.11
CA VAL A 123 2.34 -4.49 -10.43
C VAL A 123 1.78 -5.69 -9.68
N LEU A 124 0.73 -5.49 -8.89
CA LEU A 124 0.08 -6.57 -8.13
C LEU A 124 -0.49 -7.62 -9.08
N ALA A 125 -1.29 -7.21 -10.06
CA ALA A 125 -1.90 -8.08 -11.06
C ALA A 125 -0.86 -8.86 -11.90
N ASN A 126 0.32 -8.27 -12.11
CA ASN A 126 1.42 -8.88 -12.84
C ASN A 126 2.43 -9.59 -11.93
N ASN A 127 1.98 -10.12 -10.78
CA ASN A 127 2.77 -10.92 -9.84
C ASN A 127 4.10 -10.25 -9.42
N GLY A 128 4.04 -8.94 -9.12
CA GLY A 128 5.15 -8.15 -8.60
C GLY A 128 6.08 -7.56 -9.68
N LEU A 129 5.69 -7.60 -10.95
CA LEU A 129 6.45 -7.03 -12.06
C LEU A 129 5.93 -5.63 -12.44
N LYS A 130 6.76 -4.60 -12.26
CA LYS A 130 6.52 -3.23 -12.72
C LYS A 130 6.87 -3.10 -14.20
N LYS A 131 5.92 -2.56 -14.97
CA LYS A 131 6.08 -2.25 -16.39
C LYS A 131 5.96 -0.74 -16.59
N ASP A 132 6.72 -0.22 -17.54
CA ASP A 132 6.54 1.16 -17.99
C ASP A 132 5.16 1.35 -18.62
N ILE A 133 4.59 2.54 -18.43
CA ILE A 133 3.28 2.89 -18.97
C ILE A 133 3.49 3.40 -20.40
N LYS A 134 2.79 2.77 -21.35
CA LYS A 134 2.77 3.20 -22.76
C LYS A 134 1.35 3.60 -23.14
N LEU A 135 1.20 4.77 -23.76
CA LEU A 135 -0.06 5.24 -24.34
C LEU A 135 -0.21 4.83 -25.81
N LEU A 136 0.92 4.62 -26.49
CA LEU A 136 0.97 4.20 -27.88
C LEU A 136 1.43 2.76 -27.97
N LEU A 137 0.82 2.04 -28.92
CA LEU A 137 1.32 0.73 -29.31
C LEU A 137 2.58 0.93 -30.14
N ASP A 138 3.74 0.52 -29.60
CA ASP A 138 4.98 0.41 -30.36
C ASP A 138 5.51 -1.03 -30.31
N LYS A 139 6.43 -1.35 -31.21
CA LYS A 139 7.14 -2.64 -31.23
C LYS A 139 8.40 -2.62 -30.35
N GLY A 140 8.62 -1.55 -29.58
CA GLY A 140 9.78 -1.39 -28.73
C GLY A 140 9.67 -2.27 -27.49
N GLU A 141 10.81 -2.69 -26.96
CA GLU A 141 10.82 -3.39 -25.68
C GLU A 141 10.19 -2.50 -24.59
N THR A 142 9.39 -3.10 -23.72
CA THR A 142 8.86 -2.43 -22.53
C THR A 142 9.76 -2.81 -21.38
N ASN A 143 10.30 -1.83 -20.66
CA ASN A 143 11.09 -2.16 -19.47
C ASN A 143 10.20 -2.86 -18.45
N VAL A 144 10.67 -4.01 -17.98
CA VAL A 144 10.01 -4.79 -16.94
C VAL A 144 11.01 -5.00 -15.81
N SER A 145 10.60 -4.66 -14.60
CA SER A 145 11.41 -4.87 -13.40
C SER A 145 10.60 -5.62 -12.35
N ARG A 146 11.22 -6.58 -11.66
CA ARG A 146 10.61 -7.22 -10.49
C ARG A 146 10.78 -6.28 -9.30
N VAL A 147 9.67 -5.85 -8.73
CA VAL A 147 9.64 -4.98 -7.56
C VAL A 147 9.13 -5.70 -6.31
N PHE A 148 8.36 -6.78 -6.47
CA PHE A 148 7.94 -7.65 -5.36
C PHE A 148 8.08 -9.13 -5.71
N SER A 149 8.14 -9.96 -4.68
CA SER A 149 8.02 -11.41 -4.83
C SER A 149 6.70 -11.77 -5.53
N SER A 150 6.76 -12.75 -6.43
CA SER A 150 5.58 -13.31 -7.07
C SER A 150 4.60 -13.87 -6.04
N ASP A 151 5.11 -14.58 -5.02
CA ASP A 151 4.27 -15.27 -4.06
C ASP A 151 3.56 -14.28 -3.13
N LEU A 152 4.26 -13.25 -2.65
CA LEU A 152 3.64 -12.16 -1.88
C LEU A 152 2.57 -11.43 -2.71
N SER A 153 2.85 -11.16 -3.99
CA SER A 153 1.91 -10.48 -4.87
C SER A 153 0.64 -11.31 -5.10
N LYS A 154 0.79 -12.62 -5.32
CA LYS A 154 -0.34 -13.57 -5.44
C LYS A 154 -1.15 -13.63 -4.15
N THR A 155 -0.48 -13.69 -3.00
CA THR A 155 -1.15 -13.66 -1.69
C THR A 155 -2.01 -12.41 -1.54
N VAL A 156 -1.47 -11.23 -1.84
CA VAL A 156 -2.24 -9.97 -1.76
C VAL A 156 -3.38 -9.94 -2.79
N ASN A 157 -3.17 -10.42 -4.02
CA ASN A 157 -4.26 -10.52 -5.01
C ASN A 157 -5.39 -11.43 -4.53
N ASN A 158 -5.07 -12.58 -3.95
CA ASN A 158 -6.08 -13.50 -3.41
C ASN A 158 -6.90 -12.82 -2.28
N MET A 159 -6.26 -12.02 -1.43
CA MET A 159 -6.95 -11.23 -0.41
C MET A 159 -7.89 -10.18 -1.03
N LEU A 160 -7.53 -9.61 -2.19
CA LEU A 160 -8.31 -8.62 -2.93
C LEU A 160 -9.43 -9.22 -3.80
N GLU A 161 -9.41 -10.51 -4.09
CA GLU A 161 -10.46 -11.19 -4.88
C GLU A 161 -11.57 -11.74 -4.00
N SER A 162 -11.25 -12.04 -2.74
CA SER A 162 -12.08 -12.89 -1.92
C SER A 162 -12.94 -12.06 -0.95
N TRP A 163 -14.11 -11.60 -1.44
CA TRP A 163 -15.12 -10.84 -0.69
C TRP A 163 -16.34 -11.68 -0.35
#